data_AF-A0A7T3DYI0-F1
#
_entry.id   AF-A0A7T3DYI0-F1
#
_cell.length_a   1.000
_cell.length_b   1.000
_cell.length_c   1.000
_cell.angle_alpha   90.00
_cell.angle_beta   90.00
_cell.angle_gamma   90.00
#
_symmetry.space_group_name_H-M   'P 1'
#
loop_
_entity.id
_entity.type
_entity.pdbx_description
1 polymer ?
#
loop_
_entity_poly.entity_id
_entity_poly.type
_entity_poly.pdbx_seq_one_letter_code
_entity_poly.pdbx_strand_id
1 'polypeptide(L)'
;MKKEQTMDKNRINRLLPIAVEVIEKELTEPIPNEFRGYIASFGAAITMGSLSAAVAYYSAKSKNAKEDRTKLPVMILEVLKKENTDITATTLFEYVTAFKNDNESFAIKEDVLHAAIAIKLGLNLFEIESKDEKAKEDEKNGG
;
A
#
# COMPACT_ATOMS: atom_id res chain seq x y z
N MET A 1 -22.36 10.96 16.07
CA MET A 1 -22.81 9.94 15.09
C MET A 1 -21.55 9.29 14.52
N LYS A 2 -21.29 8.01 14.79
CA LYS A 2 -20.15 7.31 14.15
C LYS A 2 -20.54 7.10 12.69
N LYS A 3 -19.87 7.77 11.74
CA LYS A 3 -20.03 7.46 10.32
C LYS A 3 -19.57 6.03 10.11
N GLU A 4 -20.44 5.22 9.52
CA GLU A 4 -20.14 3.86 9.11
C GLU A 4 -19.22 3.92 7.89
N GLN A 5 -18.10 3.20 7.92
CA GLN A 5 -17.18 3.09 6.77
C GLN A 5 -17.97 2.52 5.60
N THR A 6 -18.27 3.37 4.62
CA THR A 6 -19.01 2.95 3.43
C THR A 6 -18.02 2.88 2.28
N MET A 7 -17.58 1.65 1.98
CA MET A 7 -16.71 1.33 0.86
C MET A 7 -17.20 1.96 -0.45
N ASP A 8 -16.54 3.02 -0.92
CA ASP A 8 -16.87 3.68 -2.18
C ASP A 8 -16.25 2.90 -3.36
N LYS A 9 -17.02 1.91 -3.84
CA LYS A 9 -16.64 1.09 -5.00
C LYS A 9 -16.33 1.93 -6.25
N ASN A 10 -17.00 3.08 -6.42
CA ASN A 10 -16.77 3.93 -7.59
C ASN A 10 -15.40 4.58 -7.52
N ARG A 11 -14.99 5.04 -6.33
CA ARG A 11 -13.64 5.59 -6.13
C ARG A 11 -12.56 4.54 -6.36
N ILE A 12 -12.72 3.34 -5.81
CA ILE A 12 -11.77 2.24 -6.01
C ILE A 12 -11.59 1.94 -7.50
N ASN A 13 -12.68 1.90 -8.27
CA ASN A 13 -12.61 1.67 -9.71
C ASN A 13 -11.86 2.79 -10.47
N ARG A 14 -11.97 4.04 -10.02
CA ARG A 14 -11.19 5.17 -10.58
C ARG A 14 -9.71 5.07 -10.21
N LEU A 15 -9.40 4.60 -9.01
CA LEU A 15 -8.03 4.43 -8.52
C LEU A 15 -7.31 3.23 -9.14
N LEU A 16 -8.04 2.23 -9.63
CA LEU A 16 -7.45 1.02 -10.20
C LEU A 16 -6.42 1.26 -11.33
N PRO A 17 -6.71 2.03 -12.40
CA PRO A 17 -5.71 2.30 -13.45
C PRO A 17 -4.49 3.05 -12.91
N ILE A 18 -4.69 3.97 -11.95
CA ILE A 18 -3.59 4.69 -11.28
C ILE A 18 -2.72 3.72 -10.47
N ALA A 19 -3.35 2.78 -9.76
CA ALA A 19 -2.65 1.77 -8.97
C ALA A 19 -1.80 0.84 -9.84
N VAL A 20 -2.30 0.44 -11.01
CA VAL A 20 -1.53 -0.36 -11.98
C VAL A 20 -0.28 0.38 -12.44
N GLU A 21 -0.41 1.65 -12.85
CA GLU A 21 0.75 2.48 -13.25
C GLU A 21 1.78 2.63 -12.12
N VAL A 22 1.32 2.81 -10.87
CA VAL A 22 2.20 2.91 -9.70
C VAL A 22 2.90 1.58 -9.41
N ILE A 23 2.20 0.44 -9.56
CA ILE A 23 2.80 -0.88 -9.40
C ILE A 23 3.90 -1.10 -10.43
N GLU A 24 3.65 -0.79 -11.70
CA GLU A 24 4.64 -0.90 -12.80
C GLU A 24 5.89 -0.05 -12.55
N LYS A 25 5.72 1.12 -11.92
CA LYS A 25 6.82 2.04 -11.61
C LYS A 25 7.66 1.58 -10.42
N GLU A 26 7.01 1.07 -9.37
CA GLU A 26 7.67 0.81 -8.08
C GLU A 26 8.15 -0.64 -7.92
N LEU A 27 7.54 -1.59 -8.64
CA LEU A 27 7.84 -3.01 -8.58
C LEU A 27 8.29 -3.52 -9.95
N THR A 28 9.23 -4.46 -9.94
CA THR A 28 9.69 -5.14 -11.15
C THR A 28 8.93 -6.44 -11.32
N GLU A 29 8.51 -6.76 -12.54
CA GLU A 29 7.94 -8.07 -12.85
C GLU A 29 9.03 -9.14 -13.06
N PRO A 30 8.82 -10.39 -12.59
CA PRO A 30 7.65 -10.86 -11.83
C PRO A 30 7.60 -10.25 -10.42
N ILE A 31 6.39 -9.89 -9.96
CA ILE A 31 6.20 -9.20 -8.69
C ILE A 31 6.54 -10.14 -7.53
N PRO A 32 7.33 -9.69 -6.53
CA PRO A 32 7.62 -10.50 -5.37
C PRO A 32 6.36 -10.93 -4.62
N ASN A 33 6.21 -12.24 -4.39
CA ASN A 33 5.01 -12.82 -3.78
C ASN A 33 4.71 -12.25 -2.38
N GLU A 34 5.73 -11.72 -1.68
CA GLU A 34 5.60 -11.02 -0.41
C GLU A 34 4.63 -9.83 -0.46
N PHE A 35 4.50 -9.12 -1.59
CA PHE A 35 3.66 -7.92 -1.69
C PHE A 35 2.17 -8.21 -1.47
N ARG A 36 1.67 -9.37 -1.93
CA ARG A 36 0.30 -9.82 -1.62
C ARG A 36 0.11 -10.03 -0.12
N GLY A 37 1.14 -10.56 0.55
CA GLY A 37 1.16 -10.73 2.01
C GLY A 37 1.21 -9.39 2.76
N TYR A 38 2.04 -8.45 2.29
CA TYR A 38 2.17 -7.12 2.89
C TYR A 38 0.86 -6.34 2.81
N ILE A 39 0.20 -6.31 1.66
CA ILE A 39 -1.04 -5.54 1.52
C ILE A 39 -2.21 -6.13 2.32
N ALA A 40 -2.30 -7.47 2.40
CA ALA A 40 -3.29 -8.14 3.25
C ALA A 40 -3.04 -7.85 4.74
N SER A 41 -1.78 -7.95 5.18
CA SER A 41 -1.38 -7.72 6.56
C SER A 41 -1.48 -6.24 6.96
N PHE A 42 -1.28 -5.31 6.02
CA PHE A 42 -1.49 -3.87 6.23
C PHE A 42 -2.96 -3.56 6.53
N GLY A 43 -3.90 -4.10 5.75
CA GLY A 43 -5.33 -3.95 6.02
C GLY A 43 -5.75 -4.52 7.39
N ALA A 44 -5.18 -5.68 7.76
CA ALA A 44 -5.39 -6.26 9.10
C ALA A 44 -4.83 -5.36 10.22
N ALA A 45 -3.63 -4.80 10.04
CA ALA A 45 -3.00 -3.90 11.01
C ALA A 45 -3.82 -2.61 11.23
N ILE A 46 -4.41 -2.04 10.17
CA ILE A 46 -5.33 -0.88 10.28
C ILE A 46 -6.61 -1.25 11.04
N THR A 47 -7.10 -2.48 10.85
CA THR A 47 -8.34 -2.95 11.48
C THR A 47 -8.13 -3.25 12.97
N MET A 48 -7.02 -3.88 13.33
CA MET A 48 -6.70 -4.27 14.71
C MET A 48 -6.09 -3.13 15.53
N GLY A 49 -5.37 -2.21 14.88
CA GLY A 49 -4.68 -1.09 15.51
C GLY A 49 -5.17 0.26 15.00
N SER A 50 -4.22 1.15 14.72
CA SER A 50 -4.48 2.46 14.13
C SER A 50 -3.83 2.58 12.75
N LEU A 51 -4.36 3.48 11.92
CA LEU A 51 -3.78 3.82 10.63
C LEU A 51 -2.34 4.30 10.77
N SER A 52 -2.08 5.23 11.70
CA SER A 52 -0.74 5.78 11.92
C SER A 52 0.27 4.73 12.38
N ALA A 53 -0.13 3.80 13.27
CA ALA A 53 0.74 2.72 13.72
C ALA A 53 1.05 1.72 12.59
N ALA A 54 0.05 1.37 11.78
CA ALA A 54 0.25 0.52 10.61
C ALA A 54 1.21 1.18 9.61
N VAL A 55 0.99 2.45 9.27
CA VAL A 55 1.88 3.18 8.34
C VAL A 55 3.29 3.28 8.90
N ALA A 56 3.48 3.63 10.18
CA ALA A 56 4.81 3.70 10.79
C ALA A 56 5.55 2.35 10.72
N TYR A 57 4.85 1.24 10.98
CA TYR A 57 5.43 -0.10 10.91
C TYR A 57 5.92 -0.45 9.49
N TYR A 58 5.12 -0.16 8.46
CA TYR A 58 5.49 -0.45 7.07
C TYR A 58 6.49 0.54 6.49
N SER A 59 6.54 1.78 6.99
CA SER A 59 7.56 2.78 6.62
C SER A 59 8.93 2.51 7.25
N ALA A 60 9.01 1.72 8.32
CA ALA A 60 10.26 1.34 8.94
C ALA A 60 10.96 0.22 8.12
N LYS A 61 12.18 0.51 7.65
CA LYS A 61 13.06 -0.49 7.03
C LYS A 61 13.26 -1.66 7.99
N SER A 62 13.00 -2.86 7.49
CA SER A 62 13.24 -4.09 8.25
C SER A 62 14.60 -4.65 7.84
N LYS A 63 15.48 -4.92 8.81
CA LYS A 63 16.74 -5.63 8.56
C LYS A 63 16.52 -7.11 8.21
N ASN A 64 15.32 -7.64 8.48
CA ASN A 64 14.99 -9.07 8.39
C ASN A 64 13.83 -9.35 7.42
N ALA A 65 13.34 -8.35 6.67
CA ALA A 65 12.32 -8.61 5.66
C ALA A 65 12.98 -9.11 4.39
N LYS A 66 12.38 -10.13 3.77
CA LYS A 66 12.84 -10.66 2.49
C LYS A 66 12.71 -9.64 1.36
N GLU A 67 11.67 -8.80 1.41
CA GLU A 67 11.42 -7.74 0.43
C GLU A 67 11.20 -6.39 1.11
N ASP A 68 11.46 -5.32 0.36
CA ASP A 68 11.31 -3.96 0.87
C ASP A 68 9.84 -3.55 1.00
N ARG A 69 9.26 -3.87 2.17
CA ARG A 69 7.90 -3.49 2.54
C ARG A 69 7.66 -1.97 2.55
N THR A 70 8.71 -1.13 2.56
CA THR A 70 8.57 0.33 2.57
C THR A 70 8.02 0.86 1.24
N LYS A 71 8.08 0.06 0.17
CA LYS A 71 7.41 0.37 -1.10
C LYS A 71 5.88 0.43 -0.98
N LEU A 72 5.27 -0.32 -0.05
CA LEU A 72 3.81 -0.30 0.12
C LEU A 72 3.27 1.10 0.50
N PRO A 73 3.76 1.77 1.56
CA PRO A 73 3.31 3.12 1.88
C PRO A 73 3.70 4.16 0.82
N VAL A 74 4.80 3.95 0.08
CA VAL A 74 5.17 4.79 -1.08
C VAL A 74 4.10 4.68 -2.17
N MET A 75 3.78 3.48 -2.62
CA MET A 75 2.76 3.25 -3.64
C MET A 75 1.39 3.83 -3.25
N ILE A 76 0.96 3.64 -2.00
CA ILE A 76 -0.32 4.20 -1.51
C ILE A 76 -0.32 5.73 -1.64
N LEU A 77 0.76 6.40 -1.21
CA LEU A 77 0.86 7.86 -1.32
C LEU A 77 0.88 8.31 -2.79
N GLU A 78 1.60 7.60 -3.66
CA GLU A 78 1.65 7.95 -5.08
C GLU A 78 0.28 7.83 -5.76
N VAL A 79 -0.49 6.79 -5.45
CA VAL A 79 -1.87 6.65 -5.92
C VAL A 79 -2.74 7.84 -5.48
N LEU A 80 -2.64 8.23 -4.20
CA LEU A 80 -3.40 9.36 -3.66
C LEU A 80 -3.00 10.69 -4.33
N LYS A 81 -1.71 10.94 -4.54
CA LYS A 81 -1.21 12.15 -5.22
C LYS A 81 -1.62 12.23 -6.68
N LYS A 82 -1.69 11.09 -7.37
CA LYS A 82 -2.17 11.03 -8.76
C LYS A 82 -3.68 11.28 -8.85
N GLU A 83 -4.46 10.88 -7.85
CA GLU A 83 -5.89 11.22 -7.76
C GLU A 83 -6.10 12.70 -7.40
N ASN A 84 -5.31 13.22 -6.46
CA ASN A 84 -5.41 14.58 -5.95
C ASN A 84 -4.03 15.26 -5.87
N THR A 85 -3.79 16.18 -6.80
CA THR A 85 -2.54 16.92 -6.92
C THR A 85 -2.28 17.93 -5.80
N ASP A 86 -3.29 18.23 -4.97
CA ASP A 86 -3.13 19.13 -3.82
C ASP A 86 -2.42 18.45 -2.64
N ILE A 87 -2.22 17.12 -2.69
CA ILE A 87 -1.49 16.38 -1.66
C ILE A 87 0.01 16.68 -1.75
N THR A 88 0.49 17.50 -0.81
CA THR A 88 1.90 17.92 -0.73
C THR A 88 2.76 17.03 0.19
N ALA A 89 2.14 16.15 0.98
CA ALA A 89 2.84 15.27 1.92
C ALA A 89 3.94 14.45 1.22
N THR A 90 5.14 14.37 1.80
CA THR A 90 6.27 13.64 1.19
C THR A 90 6.26 12.16 1.57
N THR A 91 5.65 11.83 2.71
CA THR A 91 5.47 10.45 3.18
C THR A 91 4.00 10.15 3.48
N LEU A 92 3.63 8.86 3.41
CA LEU A 92 2.29 8.46 3.83
C LEU A 92 2.06 8.76 5.32
N PHE A 93 3.11 8.71 6.14
CA PHE A 93 3.02 9.03 7.57
C PHE A 93 2.63 10.50 7.80
N GLU A 94 3.24 11.44 7.06
CA GLU A 94 2.86 12.85 7.08
C GLU A 94 1.40 13.03 6.66
N TYR A 95 0.99 12.37 5.57
CA TYR A 95 -0.40 12.44 5.11
C TYR A 95 -1.39 11.94 6.18
N VAL A 96 -1.14 10.79 6.81
CA VAL A 96 -2.07 10.22 7.79
C VAL A 96 -2.09 10.91 9.16
N THR A 97 -1.17 11.85 9.40
CA THR A 97 -1.08 12.62 10.65
C THR A 97 -1.47 14.09 10.48
N ALA A 98 -1.83 14.51 9.27
CA ALA A 98 -2.18 15.91 8.96
C ALA A 98 -3.59 16.35 9.38
N PHE A 99 -4.43 15.44 9.89
CA PHE A 99 -5.81 15.76 10.28
C PHE A 99 -5.87 16.71 11.49
N LYS A 100 -6.86 17.59 11.48
CA LYS A 100 -7.12 18.54 12.59
C LYS A 100 -8.29 18.12 13.47
N ASN A 101 -9.08 17.16 13.01
CA ASN A 101 -10.28 16.67 13.71
C ASN A 101 -10.63 15.25 13.26
N ASP A 102 -11.58 14.62 13.97
CA ASP A 102 -11.97 13.23 13.73
C ASP A 102 -12.61 12.99 12.35
N ASN A 103 -13.29 13.99 11.78
CA ASN A 103 -13.90 13.84 10.45
C ASN A 103 -12.82 13.78 9.36
N GLU A 104 -11.80 14.63 9.46
CA GLU A 104 -10.62 14.58 8.58
C GLU A 104 -9.85 13.27 8.77
N SER A 105 -9.67 12.82 10.02
CA SER A 105 -9.02 11.54 10.31
C SER A 105 -9.76 10.36 9.65
N PHE A 106 -11.09 10.38 9.68
CA PHE A 106 -11.92 9.37 9.03
C PHE A 106 -11.78 9.40 7.51
N ALA A 107 -11.86 10.59 6.89
CA ALA A 107 -11.70 10.74 5.45
C ALA A 107 -10.31 10.25 4.98
N ILE A 108 -9.24 10.65 5.67
CA ILE A 108 -7.87 10.19 5.40
C ILE A 108 -7.76 8.66 5.51
N LYS A 109 -8.42 8.05 6.48
CA LYS A 109 -8.45 6.59 6.61
C LYS A 109 -9.16 5.93 5.43
N GLU A 110 -10.29 6.46 4.98
CA GLU A 110 -10.99 5.95 3.79
C GLU A 110 -10.14 6.11 2.53
N ASP A 111 -9.48 7.25 2.35
CA ASP A 111 -8.55 7.50 1.25
C ASP A 111 -7.46 6.42 1.17
N VAL A 112 -6.78 6.17 2.29
CA VAL A 112 -5.74 5.13 2.37
C VAL A 112 -6.28 3.74 2.09
N LEU A 113 -7.45 3.39 2.63
CA LEU A 113 -8.06 2.08 2.40
C LEU A 113 -8.46 1.90 0.94
N HIS A 114 -9.05 2.91 0.30
CA HIS A 114 -9.41 2.85 -1.11
C HIS A 114 -8.18 2.68 -2.01
N ALA A 115 -7.10 3.43 -1.76
CA ALA A 115 -5.84 3.28 -2.48
C ALA A 115 -5.20 1.90 -2.26
N ALA A 116 -5.15 1.40 -1.02
CA ALA A 116 -4.63 0.06 -0.71
C ALA A 116 -5.46 -1.05 -1.38
N ILE A 117 -6.78 -0.89 -1.46
CA ILE A 117 -7.64 -1.88 -2.14
C ILE A 117 -7.43 -1.82 -3.66
N ALA A 118 -7.29 -0.63 -4.25
CA ALA A 118 -6.96 -0.48 -5.65
C ALA A 118 -5.62 -1.16 -6.00
N ILE A 119 -4.57 -0.98 -5.18
CA ILE A 119 -3.28 -1.67 -5.34
C ILE A 119 -3.47 -3.19 -5.21
N LYS A 120 -4.22 -3.67 -4.21
CA LYS A 120 -4.48 -5.10 -4.02
C LYS A 120 -5.14 -5.73 -5.25
N LEU A 121 -6.09 -5.02 -5.86
CA LEU A 121 -6.76 -5.47 -7.09
C LEU A 121 -5.81 -5.40 -8.30
N GLY A 122 -5.02 -4.33 -8.42
CA GLY A 122 -4.03 -4.14 -9.47
C GLY A 122 -2.97 -5.25 -9.49
N LEU A 123 -2.48 -5.67 -8.32
CA LEU A 123 -1.51 -6.79 -8.17
C LEU A 123 -1.99 -8.13 -8.75
N ASN A 124 -3.28 -8.29 -9.08
CA ASN A 124 -3.77 -9.49 -9.74
C ASN A 124 -3.53 -9.50 -11.26
N LEU A 125 -3.12 -8.37 -11.84
CA LEU A 125 -2.86 -8.22 -13.27
C LEU A 125 -1.41 -8.56 -13.67
N PHE A 126 -0.53 -8.73 -12.67
CA PHE A 126 0.90 -8.93 -12.87
C PHE A 126 1.29 -10.39 -12.63
N GLU A 127 2.36 -10.83 -13.29
CA GLU A 127 3.00 -12.10 -12.96
C GLU A 127 3.61 -12.02 -11.55
N ILE A 128 3.56 -13.11 -10.80
CA ILE A 128 4.08 -13.19 -9.43
C ILE A 128 5.21 -14.20 -9.41
N GLU A 129 6.31 -13.86 -8.72
CA GLU A 129 7.42 -14.77 -8.50
C GLU A 129 6.90 -16.11 -7.97
N SER A 130 7.21 -17.18 -8.70
CA SER A 130 6.96 -18.51 -8.19
C SER A 130 7.90 -18.81 -7.02
N LYS A 131 7.42 -19.58 -6.05
CA LYS A 131 8.25 -20.00 -4.90
C LYS A 131 9.50 -20.79 -5.33
N ASP A 132 9.45 -21.41 -6.50
CA ASP A 132 10.50 -22.29 -7.03
C ASP A 132 11.59 -21.53 -7.79
N GLU A 133 11.27 -20.36 -8.37
CA GLU A 133 12.25 -19.49 -9.04
C GLU A 133 13.10 -18.72 -8.04
N LYS A 134 12.48 -18.22 -6.96
CA LYS A 134 13.17 -17.44 -5.92
C LYS A 134 14.23 -18.25 -5.16
N ALA A 135 13.96 -19.54 -4.89
CA ALA A 135 14.91 -20.43 -4.24
C ALA A 135 16.22 -20.62 -5.05
N LYS A 136 16.14 -20.58 -6.39
CA LYS A 136 17.31 -20.73 -7.28
C LYS A 136 18.15 -19.46 -7.38
N GLU A 137 17.55 -18.29 -7.14
CA GLU A 137 18.23 -16.99 -7.18
C GLU A 137 18.96 -16.70 -5.86
N ASP A 138 18.32 -17.03 -4.73
CA ASP A 138 18.93 -16.98 -3.39
C ASP A 138 20.17 -17.91 -3.29
N GLU A 139 20.13 -19.09 -3.93
CA GLU A 139 21.28 -20.01 -3.98
C GLU A 139 22.47 -19.48 -4.80
N LYS A 140 22.22 -18.63 -5.82
CA LYS A 140 23.29 -18.08 -6.67
C LYS A 140 23.98 -16.86 -6.07
N ASN A 141 23.29 -16.08 -5.24
CA ASN A 141 23.82 -14.86 -4.63
C ASN A 141 24.42 -15.09 -3.23
N GLY A 142 24.34 -16.32 -2.70
CA GLY A 142 24.88 -16.72 -1.40
C GLY A 142 26.29 -17.37 -1.42
N GLY A 143 27.06 -17.21 -2.50
CA GLY A 143 28.42 -17.75 -2.67
C GLY A 143 29.53 -16.76 -2.34
#